data_AF-A0A5N7DK45-F1
#
_entry.id   AF-A0A5N7DK45-F1
#
_cell.length_a   1.000
_cell.length_b   1.000
_cell.length_c   1.000
_cell.angle_alpha   90.00
_cell.angle_beta   90.00
_cell.angle_gamma   90.00
#
_symmetry.space_group_name_H-M   'P 1'
#
loop_
_entity.id
_entity.type
_entity.pdbx_description
1 polymer ?
#
loop_
_entity_poly.entity_id
_entity_poly.type
_entity_poly.pdbx_seq_one_letter_code
_entity_poly.pdbx_strand_id
1 'polypeptide(L)'
;MPFYASLDATYERGFGHENNYIFALQQYKVESTKSALSAAERGEYSIISLDGHGLGGLCGNGIRDEFLVELDQNDQDQEPTVEDTAKFVELGVKSQLERENRWLKRLQDMKNAGILTLLGRRWSERRQFEFLTNLRELDEGAYQGMFELLKQVVELAHLNSGSITWTALLVPRE
;
A
#
# COMPACT_ATOMS: atom_id res chain seq x y z
N MET A 1 -16.73 17.49 15.34
CA MET A 1 -16.68 16.77 14.04
C MET A 1 -15.25 16.93 13.53
N PRO A 2 -14.53 15.84 13.18
CA PRO A 2 -13.15 15.93 12.72
C PRO A 2 -13.05 16.66 11.37
N PHE A 3 -11.98 17.43 11.21
CA PHE A 3 -11.64 18.07 9.93
C PHE A 3 -10.66 17.20 9.16
N TYR A 4 -10.74 17.27 7.84
CA TYR A 4 -9.83 16.58 6.93
C TYR A 4 -9.33 17.56 5.88
N ALA A 5 -8.05 17.46 5.51
CA ALA A 5 -7.56 18.01 4.26
C ALA A 5 -7.83 17.01 3.15
N SER A 6 -8.58 17.43 2.13
CA SER A 6 -8.83 16.67 0.90
C SER A 6 -7.97 17.20 -0.24
N LEU A 7 -7.09 16.33 -0.75
CA LEU A 7 -6.17 16.62 -1.84
C LEU A 7 -6.58 15.83 -3.08
N ASP A 8 -6.55 16.46 -4.24
CA ASP A 8 -6.69 15.74 -5.51
C ASP A 8 -5.48 14.82 -5.70
N ALA A 9 -5.75 13.53 -5.84
CA ALA A 9 -4.78 12.48 -6.02
C ALA A 9 -4.99 11.73 -7.35
N THR A 10 -5.73 12.34 -8.28
CA THR A 10 -6.03 11.76 -9.58
C THR A 10 -4.75 11.47 -10.35
N TYR A 11 -4.59 10.22 -10.78
CA TYR A 11 -3.57 9.78 -11.72
C TYR A 11 -4.27 8.98 -12.82
N GLU A 12 -4.02 9.31 -14.09
CA GLU A 12 -4.65 8.60 -15.21
C GLU A 12 -4.19 7.13 -15.23
N ARG A 13 -5.15 6.20 -15.19
CA ARG A 13 -4.87 4.76 -15.19
C ARG A 13 -4.50 4.29 -16.59
N GLY A 14 -3.21 4.03 -16.82
CA GLY A 14 -2.71 3.31 -17.99
C GLY A 14 -2.63 1.79 -17.78
N PHE A 15 -3.68 1.13 -17.30
CA PHE A 15 -3.61 -0.32 -17.05
C PHE A 15 -3.80 -1.13 -18.35
N GLY A 16 -2.69 -1.64 -18.89
CA GLY A 16 -2.70 -2.88 -19.67
C GLY A 16 -2.90 -4.08 -18.75
N HIS A 17 -3.54 -5.14 -19.25
CA HIS A 17 -3.75 -6.41 -18.54
C HIS A 17 -2.42 -7.16 -18.29
N GLU A 18 -1.54 -6.62 -17.45
CA GLU A 18 -0.31 -7.31 -17.07
C GLU A 18 -0.55 -8.28 -15.91
N ASN A 19 0.15 -9.42 -15.97
CA ASN A 19 0.04 -10.60 -15.08
C ASN A 19 0.31 -10.35 -13.57
N ASN A 20 0.37 -9.11 -13.08
CA ASN A 20 0.65 -8.78 -11.68
C ASN A 20 -0.17 -7.57 -11.19
N TYR A 21 -1.50 -7.74 -11.14
CA TYR A 21 -2.46 -6.72 -10.70
C TYR A 21 -2.06 -5.97 -9.41
N ILE A 22 -1.52 -6.68 -8.40
CA ILE A 22 -1.11 -6.08 -7.11
C ILE A 22 0.08 -5.11 -7.26
N PHE A 23 1.06 -5.47 -8.09
CA PHE A 23 2.21 -4.61 -8.36
C PHE A 23 1.78 -3.33 -9.07
N ALA A 24 0.92 -3.46 -10.07
CA ALA A 24 0.40 -2.34 -10.85
C ALA A 24 -0.47 -1.41 -9.97
N LEU A 25 -1.32 -1.97 -9.09
CA LEU A 25 -2.06 -1.20 -8.10
C LEU A 25 -1.14 -0.42 -7.15
N GLN A 26 -0.02 -1.03 -6.73
CA GLN A 26 0.91 -0.35 -5.83
C GLN A 26 1.65 0.81 -6.52
N GLN A 27 2.04 0.64 -7.78
CA GLN A 27 2.62 1.75 -8.56
C GLN A 27 1.63 2.91 -8.68
N TYR A 28 0.36 2.61 -8.97
CA TYR A 28 -0.70 3.61 -9.01
C TYR A 28 -0.84 4.36 -7.68
N LYS A 29 -0.81 3.66 -6.55
CA LYS A 29 -0.85 4.30 -5.22
C LYS A 29 0.33 5.25 -5.00
N VAL A 30 1.54 4.86 -5.40
CA VAL A 30 2.73 5.71 -5.28
C VAL A 30 2.57 6.98 -6.11
N GLU A 31 2.16 6.88 -7.37
CA GLU A 31 1.98 8.04 -8.24
C GLU A 31 0.86 8.96 -7.78
N SER A 32 -0.27 8.40 -7.34
CA SER A 32 -1.37 9.13 -6.72
C SER A 32 -0.92 9.91 -5.48
N THR A 33 -0.11 9.29 -4.61
CA THR A 33 0.45 9.94 -3.42
C THR A 33 1.46 11.05 -3.78
N LYS A 34 2.24 10.89 -4.86
CA LYS A 34 3.11 11.97 -5.37
C LYS A 34 2.30 13.18 -5.87
N SER A 35 1.17 12.92 -6.52
CA SER A 35 0.25 13.98 -6.97
C SER A 35 -0.29 14.74 -5.75
N ALA A 36 -0.79 14.02 -4.74
CA ALA A 36 -1.24 14.59 -3.48
C ALA A 36 -0.12 15.38 -2.77
N LEU A 37 1.12 14.90 -2.80
CA LEU A 37 2.25 15.64 -2.21
C LEU A 37 2.49 16.96 -2.92
N SER A 38 2.45 16.94 -4.26
CA SER A 38 2.62 18.15 -5.06
C SER A 38 1.51 19.17 -4.79
N ALA A 39 0.28 18.72 -4.57
CA ALA A 39 -0.84 19.56 -4.16
C ALA A 39 -0.64 20.12 -2.74
N ALA A 40 -0.19 19.30 -1.79
CA ALA A 40 0.12 19.72 -0.42
C ALA A 40 1.20 20.81 -0.39
N GLU A 41 2.29 20.64 -1.14
CA GLU A 41 3.40 21.61 -1.23
C GLU A 41 2.97 22.95 -1.83
N ARG A 42 1.91 22.98 -2.65
CA ARG A 42 1.32 24.20 -3.21
C ARG A 42 0.18 24.78 -2.35
N GLY A 43 -0.21 24.10 -1.26
CA GLY A 43 -1.39 24.47 -0.48
C GLY A 43 -2.71 24.26 -1.23
N GLU A 44 -2.71 23.43 -2.26
CA GLU A 44 -3.88 23.14 -3.11
C GLU A 44 -4.69 21.99 -2.52
N TYR A 45 -5.42 22.28 -1.44
CA TYR A 45 -6.32 21.32 -0.83
C TYR A 45 -7.49 22.01 -0.14
N SER A 46 -8.59 21.28 0.02
CA SER A 46 -9.78 21.79 0.71
C SER A 46 -9.88 21.22 2.11
N ILE A 47 -10.30 22.03 3.07
CA ILE A 47 -10.63 21.56 4.41
C ILE A 47 -12.10 21.20 4.42
N ILE A 48 -12.40 19.96 4.82
CA ILE A 48 -13.76 19.44 4.87
C ILE A 48 -14.04 18.87 6.26
N SER A 49 -15.27 19.01 6.72
CA SER A 49 -15.76 18.36 7.94
C SER A 49 -16.64 17.18 7.54
N LEU A 50 -16.34 15.99 8.06
CA LEU A 50 -17.09 14.77 7.77
C LEU A 50 -17.59 14.13 9.07
N ASP A 51 -18.88 13.84 9.13
CA ASP A 51 -19.49 13.02 10.19
C ASP A 51 -19.13 11.55 9.96
N GLY A 52 -18.08 11.07 10.63
CA GLY A 52 -17.69 9.67 10.50
C GLY A 52 -16.57 9.23 11.44
N HIS A 53 -16.91 8.34 12.37
CA HIS A 53 -15.96 7.41 12.97
C HIS A 53 -15.35 6.54 11.87
N GLY A 54 -14.02 6.50 11.76
CA GLY A 54 -13.35 5.47 10.97
C GLY A 54 -13.31 5.71 9.46
N LEU A 55 -13.25 6.96 9.01
CA LEU A 55 -12.67 7.24 7.70
C LEU A 55 -11.17 7.00 7.83
N GLY A 56 -10.76 5.72 7.76
CA GLY A 56 -9.36 5.34 7.65
C GLY A 56 -8.77 6.05 6.44
N GLY A 57 -8.23 7.26 6.70
CA GLY A 57 -7.76 8.22 5.71
C GLY A 57 -6.94 7.46 4.69
N LEU A 58 -7.20 7.66 3.41
CA LEU A 58 -6.97 6.67 2.35
C LEU A 58 -5.86 5.64 2.65
N CYS A 59 -6.31 4.60 3.34
CA CYS A 59 -5.78 3.25 3.42
C CYS A 59 -6.92 2.26 3.71
N GLY A 60 -8.20 2.63 3.56
CA GLY A 60 -9.34 1.76 3.80
C GLY A 60 -10.34 1.75 2.64
N ASN A 61 -10.40 0.64 1.91
CA ASN A 61 -11.57 0.14 1.17
C ASN A 61 -12.00 0.74 -0.19
N GLY A 62 -11.21 1.61 -0.80
CA GLY A 62 -11.30 1.85 -2.24
C GLY A 62 -12.42 2.77 -2.73
N ILE A 63 -12.10 3.37 -3.87
CA ILE A 63 -12.90 4.26 -4.73
C ILE A 63 -12.71 5.77 -4.48
N ARG A 64 -12.09 6.38 -5.51
CA ARG A 64 -12.01 7.78 -5.99
C ARG A 64 -10.97 8.71 -5.37
N ASP A 65 -9.92 8.95 -6.18
CA ASP A 65 -9.31 10.22 -6.59
C ASP A 65 -8.93 11.30 -5.56
N GLU A 66 -9.24 11.11 -4.29
CA GLU A 66 -8.98 12.07 -3.22
C GLU A 66 -8.05 11.44 -2.18
N PHE A 67 -7.11 12.21 -1.64
CA PHE A 67 -6.26 11.84 -0.52
C PHE A 67 -6.72 12.61 0.72
N LEU A 68 -7.03 11.91 1.81
CA LEU A 68 -7.54 12.53 3.04
C LEU A 68 -6.51 12.48 4.16
N VAL A 69 -6.20 13.64 4.74
CA VAL A 69 -5.40 13.76 5.98
C VAL A 69 -6.32 14.25 7.09
N GLU A 70 -6.54 13.42 8.11
CA GLU A 70 -7.26 13.82 9.32
C GLU A 70 -6.47 14.88 10.09
N LEU A 71 -7.08 16.02 10.35
CA LEU A 71 -6.46 17.16 11.03
C LEU A 71 -6.73 17.07 12.53
N ASP A 72 -5.67 17.18 13.33
CA ASP A 72 -5.79 17.23 14.79
C ASP A 72 -6.51 18.53 15.18
N GLN A 73 -7.62 18.43 15.92
CA GLN A 73 -8.32 19.62 16.40
C GLN A 73 -7.52 20.20 17.55
N ASN A 74 -6.95 21.39 17.37
CA ASN A 74 -6.57 22.19 18.53
C ASN A 74 -7.82 22.46 19.39
N ASP A 75 -7.66 22.53 20.71
CA ASP A 75 -8.73 22.81 21.70
C ASP A 75 -9.50 24.13 21.49
N GLN A 76 -9.22 24.86 20.41
CA GLN A 76 -9.93 26.07 20.01
C GLN A 76 -11.01 25.65 19.03
N ASP A 77 -12.29 25.91 19.36
CA ASP A 77 -13.50 25.63 18.55
C ASP A 77 -13.55 26.36 17.18
N GLN A 78 -12.40 26.60 16.53
CA GLN A 78 -12.25 27.31 15.28
C GLN A 78 -11.94 26.34 14.14
N GLU A 79 -12.56 26.59 12.98
CA GLU A 79 -12.26 25.88 11.74
C GLU A 79 -10.78 26.12 11.34
N PRO A 80 -9.98 25.07 11.11
CA PRO A 80 -8.58 25.22 10.74
C PRO A 80 -8.45 25.85 9.35
N THR A 81 -7.39 26.63 9.14
CA THR A 81 -7.08 27.19 7.81
C THR A 81 -5.99 26.39 7.10
N VAL A 82 -5.87 26.55 5.77
CA VAL A 82 -4.79 25.94 4.97
C VAL A 82 -3.41 26.34 5.49
N GLU A 83 -3.24 27.57 5.95
CA GLU A 83 -1.97 28.04 6.51
C GLU A 83 -1.62 27.31 7.82
N ASP A 84 -2.62 27.11 8.69
CA ASP A 84 -2.44 26.41 9.98
C ASP A 84 -2.05 24.94 9.77
N THR A 85 -2.58 24.32 8.72
CA THR A 85 -2.47 22.87 8.51
C THR A 85 -1.39 22.47 7.51
N ALA A 86 -0.84 23.41 6.72
CA ALA A 86 0.05 23.12 5.60
C ALA A 86 1.20 22.17 5.96
N LYS A 87 1.94 22.48 7.03
CA LYS A 87 3.07 21.65 7.46
C LYS A 87 2.64 20.25 7.91
N PHE A 88 1.50 20.15 8.59
CA PHE A 88 0.98 18.86 9.07
C PHE A 88 0.52 17.99 7.90
N VAL A 89 -0.24 18.56 6.96
CA VAL A 89 -0.71 17.89 5.75
C VAL A 89 0.48 17.41 4.91
N GLU A 90 1.46 18.29 4.66
CA GLU A 90 2.67 17.94 3.90
C GLU A 90 3.43 16.77 4.56
N LEU A 91 3.64 16.82 5.88
CA LEU A 91 4.31 15.75 6.62
C LEU A 91 3.52 14.42 6.58
N GLY A 92 2.19 14.49 6.69
CA GLY A 92 1.31 13.33 6.59
C GLY A 92 1.42 12.64 5.23
N VAL A 93 1.33 13.43 4.15
CA VAL A 93 1.47 12.91 2.78
C VAL A 93 2.89 12.38 2.52
N LYS A 94 3.94 13.07 2.99
CA LYS A 94 5.33 12.58 2.88
C LYS A 94 5.52 11.24 3.58
N SER A 95 5.04 11.11 4.81
CA SER A 95 5.13 9.85 5.56
C SER A 95 4.40 8.71 4.84
N GLN A 96 3.24 8.99 4.25
CA GLN A 96 2.53 8.01 3.46
C GLN A 96 3.31 7.62 2.19
N LEU A 97 3.85 8.60 1.46
CA LEU A 97 4.65 8.34 0.27
C LEU A 97 5.87 7.46 0.58
N GLU A 98 6.54 7.68 1.70
CA GLU A 98 7.64 6.82 2.16
C GLU A 98 7.17 5.38 2.40
N ARG A 99 6.02 5.18 3.07
CA ARG A 99 5.43 3.85 3.29
C ARG A 99 5.10 3.15 1.97
N GLU A 100 4.47 3.86 1.04
CA GLU A 100 4.09 3.30 -0.26
C GLU A 100 5.32 2.96 -1.12
N ASN A 101 6.36 3.79 -1.10
CA ASN A 101 7.63 3.52 -1.78
C ASN A 101 8.37 2.33 -1.17
N ARG A 102 8.41 2.22 0.17
CA ARG A 102 8.99 1.05 0.83
C ARG A 102 8.28 -0.23 0.40
N TRP A 103 6.95 -0.22 0.39
CA TRP A 103 6.19 -1.38 -0.02
C TRP A 103 6.36 -1.71 -1.52
N LEU A 104 6.38 -0.72 -2.40
CA LEU A 104 6.68 -0.91 -3.82
C LEU A 104 8.05 -1.57 -4.02
N LYS A 105 9.07 -1.12 -3.28
CA LYS A 105 10.41 -1.72 -3.32
C LYS A 105 10.38 -3.20 -2.89
N ARG A 106 9.71 -3.51 -1.79
CA ARG A 106 9.53 -4.91 -1.33
C ARG A 106 8.85 -5.79 -2.37
N LEU A 107 7.81 -5.28 -3.03
CA LEU A 107 7.16 -5.99 -4.14
C LEU A 107 8.09 -6.18 -5.34
N GLN A 108 8.94 -5.20 -5.66
CA GLN A 108 9.93 -5.33 -6.73
C GLN A 108 10.99 -6.40 -6.40
N ASP A 109 11.46 -6.45 -5.15
CA ASP A 109 12.40 -7.47 -4.68
C ASP A 109 11.77 -8.88 -4.79
N MET A 110 10.52 -9.02 -4.33
CA MET A 110 9.76 -10.28 -4.46
C MET A 110 9.48 -10.67 -5.91
N LYS A 111 9.22 -9.70 -6.80
CA LYS A 111 9.06 -9.94 -8.23
C LYS A 111 10.35 -10.49 -8.83
N ASN A 112 11.47 -9.84 -8.53
CA ASN A 112 12.80 -10.22 -9.03
C ASN A 112 13.23 -11.61 -8.52
N ALA A 113 12.87 -11.94 -7.28
CA ALA A 113 13.10 -13.26 -6.69
C ALA A 113 12.13 -14.35 -7.21
N GLY A 114 11.17 -14.01 -8.07
CA GLY A 114 10.17 -14.96 -8.58
C GLY A 114 9.09 -15.37 -7.58
N ILE A 115 9.05 -14.76 -6.39
CA ILE A 115 8.09 -15.03 -5.32
C ILE A 115 6.67 -14.72 -5.81
N LEU A 116 6.45 -13.54 -6.39
CA LEU A 116 5.11 -13.15 -6.88
C LEU A 116 4.59 -14.12 -7.95
N THR A 117 5.48 -14.59 -8.85
CA THR A 117 5.14 -15.60 -9.86
C THR A 117 4.75 -16.93 -9.22
N LEU A 118 5.48 -17.38 -8.20
CA LEU A 118 5.18 -18.61 -7.47
C LEU A 118 3.81 -18.51 -6.76
N LEU A 119 3.55 -17.40 -6.07
CA LEU A 119 2.28 -17.13 -5.39
C LEU A 119 1.12 -17.10 -6.40
N GLY A 120 1.31 -16.43 -7.54
CA GLY A 120 0.34 -16.35 -8.64
C GLY A 120 -0.09 -17.71 -9.18
N ARG A 121 0.84 -18.67 -9.23
CA ARG A 121 0.57 -20.04 -9.71
C ARG A 121 -0.09 -20.94 -8.68
N ARG A 122 0.07 -20.65 -7.38
CA ARG A 122 -0.29 -21.58 -6.30
C ARG A 122 -1.50 -21.13 -5.49
N TRP A 123 -1.75 -19.82 -5.39
CA TRP A 123 -2.78 -19.27 -4.52
C TRP A 123 -3.83 -18.48 -5.30
N SER A 124 -5.06 -18.43 -4.79
CA SER A 124 -6.09 -17.54 -5.31
C SER A 124 -5.72 -16.07 -5.07
N GLU A 125 -6.25 -15.16 -5.88
CA GLU A 125 -6.02 -13.71 -5.76
C GLU A 125 -6.30 -13.20 -4.34
N ARG A 126 -7.38 -13.66 -3.72
CA ARG A 126 -7.74 -13.30 -2.34
C ARG A 126 -6.63 -13.67 -1.35
N ARG A 127 -6.10 -14.90 -1.43
CA ARG A 127 -5.03 -15.35 -0.52
C ARG A 127 -3.73 -14.61 -0.78
N GLN A 128 -3.42 -14.33 -2.05
CA GLN A 128 -2.26 -13.49 -2.40
C GLN A 128 -2.39 -12.11 -1.78
N PHE A 129 -3.57 -11.49 -1.88
CA PHE A 129 -3.85 -10.18 -1.32
C PHE A 129 -3.76 -10.14 0.21
N GLU A 130 -4.38 -11.10 0.90
CA GLU A 130 -4.33 -11.22 2.36
C GLU A 130 -2.87 -11.40 2.85
N PHE A 131 -2.11 -12.28 2.21
CA PHE A 131 -0.71 -12.51 2.55
C PHE A 131 0.18 -11.29 2.30
N LEU A 132 0.06 -10.66 1.13
CA LEU A 132 0.85 -9.49 0.77
C LEU A 132 0.51 -8.29 1.65
N THR A 133 -0.75 -8.15 2.07
CA THR A 133 -1.15 -7.17 3.08
C THR A 133 -0.45 -7.41 4.41
N ASN A 134 -0.38 -8.67 4.88
CA ASN A 134 0.35 -8.99 6.11
C ASN A 134 1.86 -8.71 5.98
N LEU A 135 2.47 -9.00 4.83
CA LEU A 135 3.89 -8.70 4.59
C LEU A 135 4.20 -7.20 4.58
N ARG A 136 3.25 -6.38 4.12
CA ARG A 136 3.38 -4.93 4.10
C ARG A 136 3.58 -4.36 5.51
N GLU A 137 2.85 -4.89 6.49
CA GLU A 137 2.84 -4.41 7.88
C GLU A 137 4.05 -4.89 8.70
N LEU A 138 4.88 -5.78 8.15
CA LEU A 138 6.10 -6.22 8.84
C LEU A 138 7.12 -5.09 8.97
N ASP A 139 7.75 -5.01 10.14
CA ASP A 139 8.98 -4.22 10.30
C ASP A 139 10.08 -4.75 9.37
N GLU A 140 11.15 -3.96 9.20
CA GLU A 140 12.19 -4.30 8.25
C GLU A 140 12.93 -5.60 8.59
N GLY A 141 13.18 -5.89 9.87
CA GLY A 141 13.86 -7.12 10.28
C GLY A 141 13.01 -8.36 10.01
N ALA A 142 11.73 -8.30 10.40
CA ALA A 142 10.77 -9.38 10.15
C ALA A 142 10.55 -9.60 8.64
N TYR A 143 10.45 -8.53 7.86
CA TYR A 143 10.33 -8.61 6.41
C TYR A 143 11.54 -9.30 5.78
N GLN A 144 12.76 -8.89 6.13
CA GLN A 144 13.99 -9.47 5.55
C GLN A 144 14.10 -10.98 5.85
N GLY A 145 13.79 -11.39 7.08
CA GLY A 145 13.77 -12.81 7.44
C GLY A 145 12.75 -13.60 6.62
N MET A 146 11.54 -13.06 6.43
CA MET A 146 10.50 -13.69 5.63
C MET A 146 10.86 -13.73 4.14
N PHE A 147 11.46 -12.66 3.62
CA PHE A 147 11.91 -12.57 2.22
C PHE A 147 12.92 -13.66 1.88
N GLU A 148 13.94 -13.87 2.71
CA GLU A 148 14.94 -14.92 2.48
C GLU A 148 14.34 -16.33 2.53
N LEU A 149 13.40 -16.59 3.45
CA LEU A 149 12.69 -17.88 3.49
C LEU A 149 11.87 -18.11 2.22
N LEU A 150 11.12 -17.10 1.77
CA LEU A 150 10.33 -17.20 0.53
C LEU A 150 11.21 -17.42 -0.69
N LYS A 151 12.36 -16.75 -0.76
CA LYS A 151 13.34 -16.94 -1.83
C LYS A 151 13.88 -18.37 -1.88
N GLN A 152 14.22 -18.96 -0.74
CA GLN A 152 14.63 -20.37 -0.65
C GLN A 152 13.51 -21.32 -1.13
N VAL A 153 12.25 -21.03 -0.78
CA VAL A 153 11.10 -21.81 -1.26
C VAL A 153 10.99 -21.74 -2.79
N VAL A 154 11.20 -20.56 -3.38
CA VAL A 154 11.23 -20.41 -4.85
C VAL A 154 12.36 -21.22 -5.46
N GLU A 155 13.58 -21.16 -4.91
CA GLU A 155 14.73 -21.92 -5.39
C GLU A 155 14.47 -23.44 -5.33
N LEU A 156 13.93 -23.94 -4.21
CA LEU A 156 13.55 -25.35 -4.04
C LEU A 156 12.43 -25.75 -5.01
N ALA A 157 11.45 -24.89 -5.26
CA ALA A 157 10.38 -25.16 -6.22
C ALA A 157 10.93 -25.29 -7.65
N HIS A 158 11.94 -24.50 -8.02
CA HIS A 158 12.63 -24.62 -9.30
C HIS A 158 13.43 -25.92 -9.39
N LEU A 159 14.18 -26.29 -8.34
CA LEU A 159 14.95 -27.54 -8.30
C LEU A 159 14.06 -28.78 -8.42
N ASN A 160 12.87 -28.78 -7.80
CA ASN A 160 11.94 -29.91 -7.84
C ASN A 160 11.03 -29.94 -9.08
N SER A 161 11.05 -28.91 -9.93
CA SER A 161 10.37 -28.96 -11.23
C SER A 161 11.01 -29.95 -12.22
N GLY A 162 12.17 -30.54 -11.85
CA GLY A 162 12.79 -31.68 -12.52
C GLY A 162 12.38 -33.08 -12.02
N SER A 163 11.75 -33.23 -10.85
CA SER A 163 11.26 -34.53 -10.31
C SER A 163 10.78 -34.36 -8.86
N ILE A 164 9.50 -34.64 -8.60
CA ILE A 164 8.84 -35.11 -7.34
C ILE A 164 7.51 -34.38 -7.08
N THR A 165 6.45 -35.17 -6.93
CA THR A 165 5.09 -34.80 -6.52
C THR A 165 5.06 -34.33 -5.06
N TRP A 166 4.75 -33.04 -4.85
CA TRP A 166 4.57 -32.46 -3.53
C TRP A 166 3.14 -32.66 -3.02
N THR A 167 2.92 -33.72 -2.24
CA THR A 167 1.63 -33.95 -1.55
C THR A 167 1.64 -33.63 -0.05
N ALA A 168 2.68 -33.01 0.53
CA ALA A 168 2.84 -33.09 1.98
C ALA A 168 3.23 -31.83 2.78
N LEU A 169 3.24 -30.60 2.25
CA LEU A 169 3.79 -29.47 3.02
C LEU A 169 2.89 -28.29 3.37
N LEU A 170 1.64 -28.22 2.92
CA LEU A 170 0.75 -27.10 3.27
C LEU A 170 -0.73 -27.48 3.46
N VAL A 171 -1.00 -28.67 3.99
CA VAL A 171 -2.34 -29.00 4.50
C VAL A 171 -2.22 -29.13 6.02
N PRO A 172 -2.90 -28.27 6.82
CA PRO A 172 -3.03 -28.53 8.24
C PRO A 172 -3.77 -29.87 8.38
N ARG A 173 -3.18 -30.82 9.09
CA ARG A 173 -3.93 -32.01 9.51
C ARG A 173 -4.89 -31.56 10.61
N GLU A 174 -6.17 -31.52 10.28
CA GLU A 174 -7.24 -31.65 11.28
C GLU A 174 -7.31 -33.11 11.78
#